data_AF-A0AB33KSV7-F1
#
_entry.id   AF-A0AB33KSV7-F1
#
_cell.length_a   1.000
_cell.length_b   1.000
_cell.length_c   1.000
_cell.angle_alpha   90.00
_cell.angle_beta   90.00
_cell.angle_gamma   90.00
#
_symmetry.space_group_name_H-M   'P 1'
#
loop_
_entity.id
_entity.type
_entity.pdbx_description
1 polymer ?
#
loop_
_entity_poly.entity_id
_entity_poly.type
_entity_poly.pdbx_seq_one_letter_code
_entity_poly.pdbx_strand_id
1 'polypeptide(L)'
;MIVAIMAPRSGKTSGLAIPAILSAPGPVLLTSNKAANDAFTTTVDARAEVGTIWTLDPQQIAHHPREMWWDILADARDLAGAKRLAGHFVTASVDESSGSDFWSTAASNTLGALFLAAASHRRPITDVLAWLAMPADRTPVDLLTDAGHHAVAAQLQGTVSGATETRDGIYETARQYASCLLDPDVAAWVTPSDDLPEFQPFAFATSRDTLYLLSKDGGGSASAIIAAAADAVMRAAVIVAERSGGRLDPPALCVLDEAANVCRISDLPDLYSHLGSRGVIPMTILQSYRQGQRCWGEAGMDALYSAATIKIIGSGIDDADFADRLSRQVGDHDVQTTSVSTSEGGKSTSVSMRTERILPPDAIRALPKGKVLLLATGIRVAMLNLKPWYKEPSAKVVGPASARATKAITERALAKSIGQDDLGLSA
;
A
#
# COMPACT_ATOMS: atom_id res chain seq x y z
N MET A 1 10.29 -9.17 -7.39
CA MET A 1 9.42 -8.03 -7.04
C MET A 1 8.79 -7.46 -8.28
N ILE A 2 7.61 -6.86 -8.16
CA ILE A 2 6.80 -6.44 -9.31
C ILE A 2 6.38 -4.97 -9.13
N VAL A 3 6.56 -4.17 -10.19
CA VAL A 3 5.90 -2.86 -10.32
C VAL A 3 5.00 -2.91 -11.55
N ALA A 4 3.71 -2.66 -11.36
CA ALA A 4 2.75 -2.59 -12.43
C ALA A 4 2.27 -1.14 -12.61
N ILE A 5 2.38 -0.60 -13.84
CA ILE A 5 1.88 0.73 -14.18
C ILE A 5 0.79 0.55 -15.22
N MET A 6 -0.46 0.75 -14.81
CA MET A 6 -1.61 0.49 -15.66
C MET A 6 -2.74 1.46 -15.34
N ALA A 7 -3.25 2.15 -16.36
CA ALA A 7 -4.31 3.14 -16.20
C ALA A 7 -5.60 2.56 -15.59
N PRO A 8 -6.52 3.39 -15.07
CA PRO A 8 -7.82 2.92 -14.61
C PRO A 8 -8.55 2.07 -15.67
N ARG A 9 -9.21 0.99 -15.24
CA ARG A 9 -9.98 0.07 -16.12
C ARG A 9 -9.14 -0.63 -17.22
N SER A 10 -7.83 -0.77 -17.02
CA SER A 10 -6.91 -1.52 -17.89
C SER A 10 -6.84 -3.03 -17.59
N GLY A 11 -7.46 -3.48 -16.50
CA GLY A 11 -7.44 -4.88 -16.06
C GLY A 11 -6.37 -5.21 -15.02
N LYS A 12 -5.78 -4.21 -14.34
CA LYS A 12 -4.78 -4.42 -13.27
C LYS A 12 -5.28 -5.35 -12.15
N THR A 13 -6.48 -5.11 -11.62
CA THR A 13 -7.02 -5.95 -10.54
C THR A 13 -7.40 -7.34 -11.07
N SER A 14 -8.14 -7.38 -12.18
CA SER A 14 -8.73 -8.64 -12.70
C SER A 14 -7.74 -9.56 -13.41
N GLY A 15 -6.70 -9.01 -14.04
CA GLY A 15 -5.71 -9.76 -14.82
C GLY A 15 -4.35 -9.88 -14.17
N LEU A 16 -4.08 -9.19 -13.06
CA LEU A 16 -2.81 -9.27 -12.33
C LEU A 16 -2.99 -9.56 -10.84
N ALA A 17 -3.67 -8.68 -10.09
CA ALA A 17 -3.80 -8.82 -8.64
C ALA A 17 -4.53 -10.11 -8.22
N ILE A 18 -5.74 -10.34 -8.73
CA ILE A 18 -6.56 -11.50 -8.38
C ILE A 18 -5.87 -12.82 -8.75
N PRO A 19 -5.37 -13.02 -9.99
CA PRO A 19 -4.64 -14.24 -10.32
C PRO A 19 -3.41 -14.48 -9.43
N ALA A 20 -2.69 -13.43 -9.04
CA ALA A 20 -1.53 -13.54 -8.16
C ALA A 20 -1.92 -13.99 -6.75
N ILE A 21 -2.99 -13.41 -6.18
CA ILE A 21 -3.52 -13.79 -4.85
C ILE A 21 -3.99 -15.25 -4.85
N LEU A 22 -4.77 -15.65 -5.85
CA LEU A 22 -5.30 -17.01 -5.96
C LEU A 22 -4.19 -18.06 -6.11
N SER A 23 -3.05 -17.68 -6.69
CA SER A 23 -1.91 -18.58 -6.92
C SER A 23 -0.84 -18.50 -5.83
N ALA A 24 -1.03 -17.67 -4.79
CA ALA A 24 -0.01 -17.43 -3.79
C ALA A 24 0.20 -18.66 -2.88
N PRO A 25 1.43 -19.19 -2.75
CA PRO A 25 1.70 -20.38 -1.97
C PRO A 25 1.79 -20.13 -0.46
N GLY A 26 2.06 -18.88 -0.07
CA GLY A 26 2.27 -18.45 1.31
C GLY A 26 1.27 -17.39 1.75
N PRO A 27 1.65 -16.54 2.73
CA PRO A 27 0.75 -15.53 3.25
C PRO A 27 0.55 -14.41 2.23
N VAL A 28 -0.65 -13.83 2.22
CA VAL A 28 -1.03 -12.76 1.29
C VAL A 28 -1.44 -11.51 2.05
N LEU A 29 -0.82 -10.38 1.74
CA LEU A 29 -1.28 -9.06 2.12
C LEU A 29 -1.91 -8.38 0.90
N LEU A 30 -3.14 -7.88 1.01
CA LEU A 30 -3.78 -7.04 0.01
C LEU A 30 -4.15 -5.68 0.62
N THR A 31 -3.77 -4.59 -0.03
CA THR A 31 -4.38 -3.26 0.20
C THR A 31 -5.43 -2.99 -0.87
N SER A 32 -6.62 -2.52 -0.50
CA SER A 32 -7.64 -2.10 -1.48
C SER A 32 -8.49 -0.93 -0.98
N ASN A 33 -8.90 -0.09 -1.92
CA ASN A 33 -9.89 0.98 -1.73
C ASN A 33 -11.31 0.63 -2.15
N LYS A 34 -11.52 -0.60 -2.63
CA LYS A 34 -12.81 -1.09 -3.10
C LYS A 34 -13.09 -2.44 -2.48
N ALA A 35 -14.18 -2.54 -1.75
CA ALA A 35 -14.62 -3.81 -1.21
C ALA A 35 -15.41 -4.65 -2.24
N ALA A 36 -16.32 -4.02 -2.98
CA ALA A 36 -17.24 -4.70 -3.89
C ALA A 36 -16.67 -4.86 -5.31
N ASN A 37 -16.89 -6.03 -5.92
CA ASN A 37 -16.43 -6.38 -7.27
C ASN A 37 -14.92 -6.16 -7.50
N ASP A 38 -14.12 -6.42 -6.47
CA ASP A 38 -12.69 -6.13 -6.45
C ASP A 38 -11.86 -7.36 -6.04
N ALA A 39 -10.56 -7.19 -5.77
CA ALA A 39 -9.69 -8.29 -5.37
C ALA A 39 -10.11 -8.92 -4.04
N PHE A 40 -10.62 -8.14 -3.08
CA PHE A 40 -11.13 -8.65 -1.81
C PHE A 40 -12.25 -9.68 -2.01
N THR A 41 -13.40 -9.24 -2.54
CA THR A 41 -14.59 -10.09 -2.76
C THR A 41 -14.31 -11.28 -3.67
N THR A 42 -13.41 -11.11 -4.65
CA THR A 42 -13.09 -12.19 -5.59
C THR A 42 -12.18 -13.26 -4.98
N THR A 43 -11.43 -12.95 -3.93
CA THR A 43 -10.40 -13.87 -3.40
C THR A 43 -10.70 -14.40 -2.00
N VAL A 44 -11.58 -13.73 -1.22
CA VAL A 44 -11.82 -14.05 0.20
C VAL A 44 -12.23 -15.51 0.43
N ASP A 45 -13.25 -16.03 -0.28
CA ASP A 45 -13.71 -17.42 -0.13
C ASP A 45 -12.59 -18.41 -0.47
N ALA A 46 -11.88 -18.20 -1.58
CA ALA A 46 -10.81 -19.09 -2.03
C ALA A 46 -9.59 -19.08 -1.11
N ARG A 47 -9.28 -17.94 -0.48
CA ARG A 47 -8.20 -17.83 0.50
C ARG A 47 -8.60 -18.40 1.86
N ALA A 48 -9.88 -18.34 2.23
CA ALA A 48 -10.39 -18.96 3.45
C ALA A 48 -10.27 -20.50 3.44
N GLU A 49 -10.25 -21.12 2.25
CA GLU A 49 -9.97 -22.56 2.10
C GLU A 49 -8.49 -22.92 2.36
N VAL A 50 -7.59 -21.93 2.34
CA VAL A 50 -6.13 -22.12 2.45
C VAL A 50 -5.60 -21.77 3.83
N GLY A 51 -6.14 -20.73 4.45
CA GLY A 51 -5.70 -20.23 5.76
C GLY A 51 -6.70 -19.25 6.37
N THR A 52 -6.32 -18.68 7.50
CA THR A 52 -7.15 -17.73 8.23
C THR A 52 -7.29 -16.43 7.44
N ILE A 53 -8.49 -15.86 7.40
CA ILE A 53 -8.72 -14.53 6.86
C ILE A 53 -8.68 -13.51 7.98
N TRP A 54 -7.84 -12.51 7.81
CA TRP A 54 -7.78 -11.32 8.65
C TRP A 54 -8.24 -10.14 7.81
N THR A 55 -9.19 -9.36 8.30
CA THR A 55 -9.70 -8.17 7.61
C THR A 55 -9.61 -6.99 8.54
N LEU A 56 -8.89 -5.94 8.13
CA LEU A 56 -8.84 -4.66 8.83
C LEU A 56 -9.61 -3.63 8.00
N ASP A 57 -10.82 -3.29 8.45
CA ASP A 57 -11.76 -2.37 7.77
C ASP A 57 -12.18 -1.21 8.70
N PRO A 58 -11.22 -0.37 9.16
CA PRO A 58 -11.51 0.72 10.09
C PRO A 58 -12.45 1.76 9.52
N GLN A 59 -12.45 1.94 8.20
CA GLN A 59 -13.33 2.90 7.52
C GLN A 59 -14.62 2.28 6.99
N GLN A 60 -14.87 1.00 7.31
CA GLN A 60 -16.13 0.29 7.04
C GLN A 60 -16.52 0.30 5.55
N ILE A 61 -15.55 0.19 4.63
CA ILE A 61 -15.81 0.16 3.19
C ILE A 61 -16.42 -1.18 2.73
N ALA A 62 -16.15 -2.27 3.45
CA ALA A 62 -16.79 -3.57 3.26
C ALA A 62 -17.90 -3.83 4.28
N HIS A 63 -18.08 -2.89 5.22
CA HIS A 63 -18.89 -3.06 6.43
C HIS A 63 -18.54 -4.38 7.13
N HIS A 64 -17.26 -4.75 7.16
CA HIS A 64 -16.83 -6.01 7.74
C HIS A 64 -17.03 -5.95 9.27
N PRO A 65 -17.61 -6.98 9.90
CA PRO A 65 -17.66 -7.04 11.36
C PRO A 65 -16.23 -7.05 11.92
N ARG A 66 -16.01 -6.41 13.06
CA ARG A 66 -14.71 -6.48 13.72
C ARG A 66 -14.54 -7.85 14.36
N GLU A 67 -13.77 -8.71 13.70
CA GLU A 67 -13.48 -10.10 14.13
C GLU A 67 -12.03 -10.27 14.61
N MET A 68 -11.24 -9.20 14.60
CA MET A 68 -9.86 -9.17 15.04
C MET A 68 -9.50 -7.78 15.61
N TRP A 69 -8.39 -7.72 16.34
CA TRP A 69 -7.70 -6.47 16.67
C TRP A 69 -6.18 -6.63 16.49
N TRP A 70 -5.45 -5.53 16.34
CA TRP A 70 -4.00 -5.57 16.17
C TRP A 70 -3.32 -4.59 17.13
N ASP A 71 -2.34 -5.03 17.92
CA ASP A 71 -1.52 -4.11 18.70
C ASP A 71 -0.60 -3.29 17.79
N ILE A 72 -1.07 -2.11 17.38
CA ILE A 72 -0.30 -1.16 16.55
C ILE A 72 0.99 -0.68 17.23
N LEU A 73 1.07 -0.76 18.57
CA LEU A 73 2.23 -0.36 19.35
C LEU A 73 3.24 -1.51 19.55
N ALA A 74 2.95 -2.73 19.10
CA ALA A 74 3.80 -3.90 19.31
C ALA A 74 5.24 -3.69 18.79
N ASP A 75 5.38 -2.98 17.66
CA ASP A 75 6.65 -2.64 17.02
C ASP A 75 7.26 -1.31 17.52
N ALA A 76 6.55 -0.55 18.36
CA ALA A 76 6.96 0.77 18.83
C ALA A 76 7.71 0.75 20.19
N ARG A 77 8.30 -0.39 20.55
CA ARG A 77 9.00 -0.60 21.85
C ARG A 77 10.44 -0.06 21.87
N ASP A 78 10.92 0.45 20.76
CA ASP A 78 12.16 1.22 20.68
C ASP A 78 11.93 2.54 19.92
N LEU A 79 12.90 3.45 20.02
CA LEU A 79 12.77 4.78 19.41
C LEU A 79 12.63 4.72 17.88
N ALA A 80 13.24 3.74 17.22
CA ALA A 80 13.18 3.61 15.76
C ALA A 80 11.78 3.20 15.31
N GLY A 81 11.21 2.17 15.95
CA GLY A 81 9.85 1.70 15.72
C GLY A 81 8.80 2.77 16.05
N ALA A 82 8.96 3.48 17.17
CA ALA A 82 8.03 4.54 17.56
C ALA A 82 8.05 5.74 16.60
N LYS A 83 9.24 6.18 16.15
CA LYS A 83 9.37 7.22 15.11
C LYS A 83 8.78 6.78 13.78
N ARG A 84 8.98 5.52 13.41
CA ARG A 84 8.41 4.95 12.19
C ARG A 84 6.89 4.94 12.23
N LEU A 85 6.31 4.51 13.35
CA LEU A 85 4.86 4.56 13.55
C LEU A 85 4.33 6.00 13.44
N ALA A 86 4.97 6.97 14.11
CA ALA A 86 4.63 8.39 13.98
C ALA A 86 4.73 8.88 12.51
N GLY A 87 5.72 8.41 11.77
CA GLY A 87 5.90 8.70 10.34
C GLY A 87 4.69 8.33 9.47
N HIS A 88 4.01 7.20 9.77
CA HIS A 88 2.78 6.80 9.07
C HIS A 88 1.62 7.75 9.35
N PHE A 89 1.44 8.15 10.61
CA PHE A 89 0.40 9.12 10.99
C PHE A 89 0.64 10.50 10.35
N VAL A 90 1.90 10.92 10.24
CA VAL A 90 2.26 12.17 9.56
C VAL A 90 1.97 12.06 8.06
N THR A 91 2.45 11.00 7.42
CA THR A 91 2.33 10.80 5.96
C THR A 91 0.88 10.66 5.51
N ALA A 92 0.02 10.07 6.34
CA ALA A 92 -1.42 9.97 6.09
C ALA A 92 -2.17 11.30 6.22
N SER A 93 -1.60 12.27 6.96
CA SER A 93 -2.25 13.53 7.31
C SER A 93 -1.76 14.74 6.52
N VAL A 94 -0.63 14.61 5.82
CA VAL A 94 -0.01 15.68 5.04
C VAL A 94 -0.53 15.62 3.59
N ASP A 95 -1.24 16.65 3.17
CA ASP A 95 -1.58 16.87 1.76
C ASP A 95 -0.34 17.30 0.95
N GLU A 96 -0.33 16.94 -0.33
CA GLU A 96 0.80 16.98 -1.29
C GLU A 96 1.52 18.35 -1.46
N SER A 97 1.06 19.41 -0.80
CA SER A 97 1.53 20.80 -0.95
C SER A 97 2.29 21.38 0.23
N SER A 98 2.41 20.68 1.37
CA SER A 98 3.15 21.20 2.53
C SER A 98 4.51 20.53 2.64
N GLY A 99 5.58 21.32 2.42
CA GLY A 99 6.94 20.90 2.75
C GLY A 99 7.06 20.57 4.24
N SER A 100 8.17 19.93 4.65
CA SER A 100 8.40 19.60 6.06
C SER A 100 8.60 20.88 6.89
N ASP A 101 7.50 21.47 7.35
CA ASP A 101 7.54 22.59 8.26
C ASP A 101 8.10 22.14 9.62
N PHE A 102 8.78 23.06 10.32
CA PHE A 102 9.32 22.84 11.67
C PHE A 102 8.28 22.17 12.61
N TRP A 103 7.03 22.61 12.52
CA TRP A 103 5.90 22.08 13.27
C TRP A 103 5.64 20.59 13.01
N SER A 104 5.74 20.14 11.76
CA SER A 104 5.55 18.73 11.40
C SER A 104 6.62 17.83 12.02
N THR A 105 7.88 18.28 12.00
CA THR A 105 8.99 17.51 12.59
C THR A 105 8.87 17.45 14.12
N ALA A 106 8.56 18.56 14.77
CA ALA A 106 8.40 18.61 16.22
C ALA A 106 7.18 17.80 16.71
N ALA A 107 6.06 17.87 15.98
CA ALA A 107 4.86 17.08 16.25
C ALA A 107 5.11 15.58 16.05
N SER A 108 5.79 15.19 14.96
CA SER A 108 6.18 13.80 14.70
C SER A 108 7.08 13.24 15.81
N ASN A 109 8.09 14.01 16.25
CA ASN A 109 8.96 13.60 17.36
C ASN A 109 8.17 13.46 18.68
N THR A 110 7.24 14.38 18.95
CA THR A 110 6.37 14.32 20.15
C THR A 110 5.50 13.07 20.09
N LEU A 111 4.82 12.83 18.97
CA LEU A 111 3.98 11.66 18.77
C LEU A 111 4.78 10.34 18.90
N GLY A 112 5.98 10.29 18.33
CA GLY A 112 6.89 9.15 18.48
C GLY A 112 7.32 8.91 19.93
N ALA A 113 7.59 9.96 20.70
CA ALA A 113 7.90 9.82 22.13
C ALA A 113 6.70 9.28 22.93
N LEU A 114 5.48 9.73 22.62
CA LEU A 114 4.26 9.25 23.28
C LEU A 114 3.94 7.79 22.91
N PHE A 115 4.11 7.40 21.64
CA PHE A 115 4.00 5.99 21.24
C PHE A 115 5.00 5.10 21.96
N LEU A 116 6.26 5.55 22.07
CA LEU A 116 7.29 4.82 22.82
C LEU A 116 6.92 4.67 24.31
N ALA A 117 6.39 5.74 24.93
CA ALA A 117 5.95 5.71 26.32
C ALA A 117 4.84 4.67 26.55
N ALA A 118 3.81 4.66 25.68
CA ALA A 118 2.72 3.70 25.75
C ALA A 118 3.21 2.26 25.50
N ALA A 119 4.00 2.05 24.44
CA ALA A 119 4.51 0.74 24.05
C ALA A 119 5.42 0.12 25.12
N SER A 120 6.24 0.92 25.80
CA SER A 120 7.18 0.47 26.85
C SER A 120 6.47 -0.18 28.03
N HIS A 121 5.23 0.23 28.31
CA HIS A 121 4.42 -0.29 29.42
C HIS A 121 3.16 -1.02 28.95
N ARG A 122 3.08 -1.40 27.66
CA ARG A 122 1.94 -2.09 27.04
C ARG A 122 0.59 -1.41 27.29
N ARG A 123 0.59 -0.07 27.25
CA ARG A 123 -0.62 0.74 27.35
C ARG A 123 -1.31 0.81 25.98
N PRO A 124 -2.65 0.94 25.93
CA PRO A 124 -3.36 1.08 24.67
C PRO A 124 -2.99 2.40 23.99
N ILE A 125 -3.07 2.44 22.65
CA ILE A 125 -2.78 3.65 21.88
C ILE A 125 -3.72 4.83 22.23
N THR A 126 -4.89 4.55 22.80
CA THR A 126 -5.82 5.57 23.29
C THR A 126 -5.27 6.42 24.44
N ASP A 127 -4.32 5.92 25.23
CA ASP A 127 -3.64 6.71 26.28
C ASP A 127 -2.88 7.90 25.64
N VAL A 128 -2.35 7.71 24.42
CA VAL A 128 -1.65 8.77 23.69
C VAL A 128 -2.56 9.94 23.35
N LEU A 129 -3.85 9.69 23.06
CA LEU A 129 -4.82 10.75 22.84
C LEU A 129 -5.07 11.57 24.10
N ALA A 130 -5.17 10.91 25.26
CA ALA A 130 -5.32 11.58 26.54
C ALA A 130 -4.11 12.48 26.84
N TRP A 131 -2.90 11.99 26.58
CA TRP A 131 -1.66 12.75 26.76
C TRP A 131 -1.52 13.92 25.77
N LEU A 132 -1.98 13.74 24.53
CA LEU A 132 -2.04 14.83 23.55
C LEU A 132 -3.05 15.90 23.92
N ALA A 133 -4.15 15.55 24.60
CA ALA A 133 -5.14 16.51 25.09
C ALA A 133 -4.67 17.28 26.34
N MET A 134 -3.78 16.68 27.14
CA MET A 134 -3.26 17.26 28.38
C MET A 134 -1.72 17.31 28.39
N PRO A 135 -1.09 18.29 27.71
CA PRO A 135 0.38 18.39 27.63
C PRO A 135 1.10 18.47 28.99
N ALA A 136 0.40 18.90 30.05
CA ALA A 136 0.94 18.97 31.40
C ALA A 136 0.99 17.61 32.14
N ASP A 137 0.37 16.57 31.57
CA ASP A 137 0.44 15.21 32.13
C ASP A 137 1.88 14.70 32.07
N ARG A 138 2.44 14.39 33.23
CA ARG A 138 3.81 13.90 33.37
C ARG A 138 3.94 12.40 33.11
N THR A 139 2.83 11.67 33.08
CA THR A 139 2.79 10.22 32.91
C THR A 139 3.69 9.73 31.76
N PRO A 140 3.66 10.31 30.53
CA PRO A 140 4.54 9.85 29.46
C PRO A 140 6.04 10.01 29.77
N VAL A 141 6.42 11.12 30.41
CA VAL A 141 7.82 11.42 30.76
C VAL A 141 8.31 10.43 31.83
N ASP A 142 7.46 10.15 32.82
CA ASP A 142 7.78 9.21 33.90
C ASP A 142 7.88 7.78 33.34
N LEU A 143 6.93 7.35 32.48
CA LEU A 143 6.97 6.04 31.82
C LEU A 143 8.22 5.84 30.96
N LEU A 144 8.63 6.86 30.19
CA LEU A 144 9.87 6.83 29.41
C LEU A 144 11.11 6.75 30.32
N THR A 145 11.10 7.46 31.45
CA THR A 145 12.19 7.43 32.42
C THR A 145 12.33 6.06 33.05
N ASP A 146 11.21 5.45 33.47
CA ASP A 146 11.16 4.11 34.06
C ASP A 146 11.62 3.02 33.08
N ALA A 147 11.34 3.21 31.79
CA ALA A 147 11.80 2.33 30.72
C ALA A 147 13.27 2.56 30.31
N GLY A 148 13.97 3.51 30.93
CA GLY A 148 15.37 3.83 30.65
C GLY A 148 15.59 4.73 29.41
N HIS A 149 14.53 5.27 28.82
CA HIS A 149 14.59 6.19 27.67
C HIS A 149 14.84 7.65 28.10
N HIS A 150 15.82 7.87 28.98
CA HIS A 150 16.08 9.18 29.62
C HIS A 150 16.27 10.34 28.64
N ALA A 151 16.95 10.12 27.52
CA ALA A 151 17.16 11.17 26.51
C ALA A 151 15.84 11.58 25.83
N VAL A 152 14.96 10.61 25.55
CA VAL A 152 13.63 10.87 24.95
C VAL A 152 12.72 11.54 25.98
N ALA A 153 12.77 11.10 27.24
CA ALA A 153 12.05 11.72 28.35
C ALA A 153 12.46 13.20 28.53
N ALA A 154 13.76 13.49 28.52
CA ALA A 154 14.28 14.85 28.63
C ALA A 154 13.86 15.71 27.42
N GLN A 155 13.88 15.16 26.21
CA GLN A 155 13.41 15.84 25.00
C GLN A 155 11.91 16.18 25.11
N LEU A 156 11.06 15.21 25.48
CA LEU A 156 9.63 15.42 25.64
C LEU A 156 9.34 16.44 26.75
N GLN A 157 10.03 16.34 27.88
CA GLN A 157 9.92 17.31 28.97
C GLN A 157 10.32 18.72 28.53
N GLY A 158 11.36 18.85 27.70
CA GLY A 158 11.77 20.12 27.10
C GLY A 158 10.67 20.72 26.22
N THR A 159 9.99 19.90 25.40
CA THR A 159 8.83 20.34 24.60
C THR A 159 7.67 20.80 25.49
N VAL A 160 7.34 20.04 26.54
CA VAL A 160 6.26 20.35 27.49
C VAL A 160 6.53 21.64 28.27
N SER A 161 7.78 21.87 28.67
CA SER A 161 8.22 23.06 29.41
C SER A 161 8.57 24.26 28.53
N GLY A 162 8.47 24.13 27.21
CA GLY A 162 8.73 25.20 26.25
C GLY A 162 7.72 26.35 26.34
N ALA A 163 7.93 27.39 25.52
CA ALA A 163 7.01 28.52 25.44
C ALA A 163 5.59 28.05 25.08
N THR A 164 4.58 28.57 25.78
CA THR A 164 3.16 28.15 25.66
C THR A 164 2.69 28.07 24.21
N GLU A 165 2.92 29.12 23.41
CA GLU A 165 2.50 29.16 22.01
C GLU A 165 3.17 28.08 21.15
N THR A 166 4.46 27.82 21.39
CA THR A 166 5.20 26.76 20.69
C THR A 166 4.75 25.36 21.11
N ARG A 167 4.57 25.13 22.41
CA ARG A 167 4.05 23.86 22.90
C ARG A 167 2.67 23.58 22.32
N ASP A 168 1.76 24.54 22.39
CA ASP A 168 0.38 24.37 21.97
C ASP A 168 0.29 24.13 20.45
N GLY A 169 1.10 24.81 19.64
CA GLY A 169 1.21 24.56 18.19
C GLY A 169 1.73 23.16 17.83
N ILE A 170 2.74 22.65 18.55
CA ILE A 170 3.26 21.28 18.37
C ILE A 170 2.19 20.24 18.71
N TYR A 171 1.53 20.39 19.86
CA TYR A 171 0.51 19.46 20.32
C TYR A 171 -0.76 19.50 19.46
N GLU A 172 -1.15 20.66 18.94
CA GLU A 172 -2.26 20.78 18.00
C GLU A 172 -1.99 20.01 16.70
N THR A 173 -0.79 20.17 16.14
CA THR A 173 -0.36 19.43 14.95
C THR A 173 -0.31 17.92 15.22
N ALA A 174 0.19 17.50 16.38
CA ALA A 174 0.23 16.09 16.77
C ALA A 174 -1.18 15.49 16.99
N ARG A 175 -2.12 16.26 17.56
CA ARG A 175 -3.54 15.87 17.67
C ARG A 175 -4.17 15.68 16.29
N GLN A 176 -3.88 16.56 15.35
CA GLN A 176 -4.38 16.44 13.98
C GLN A 176 -3.91 15.12 13.33
N TYR A 177 -2.64 14.75 13.52
CA TYR A 177 -2.10 13.49 13.00
C TYR A 177 -2.79 12.26 13.61
N ALA A 178 -3.03 12.25 14.92
CA ALA A 178 -3.65 11.14 15.63
C ALA A 178 -5.20 11.14 15.58
N SER A 179 -5.82 12.06 14.84
CA SER A 179 -7.27 12.33 14.89
C SER A 179 -8.17 11.13 14.55
N CYS A 180 -7.70 10.14 13.79
CA CYS A 180 -8.50 8.93 13.48
C CYS A 180 -8.84 8.12 14.71
N LEU A 181 -7.98 8.16 15.72
CA LEU A 181 -8.16 7.39 16.94
C LEU A 181 -9.21 8.02 17.87
N LEU A 182 -9.69 9.24 17.57
CA LEU A 182 -10.81 9.85 18.29
C LEU A 182 -12.13 9.11 18.07
N ASP A 183 -12.27 8.43 16.93
CA ASP A 183 -13.41 7.56 16.65
C ASP A 183 -13.21 6.21 17.37
N PRO A 184 -14.05 5.86 18.36
CA PRO A 184 -13.92 4.60 19.08
C PRO A 184 -14.03 3.37 18.18
N ASP A 185 -14.81 3.44 17.10
CA ASP A 185 -14.97 2.33 16.16
C ASP A 185 -13.69 2.08 15.36
N VAL A 186 -12.94 3.15 15.04
CA VAL A 186 -11.63 3.07 14.38
C VAL A 186 -10.57 2.60 15.38
N ALA A 187 -10.52 3.19 16.58
CA ALA A 187 -9.55 2.84 17.61
C ALA A 187 -9.68 1.38 18.04
N ALA A 188 -10.89 0.82 18.09
CA ALA A 188 -11.16 -0.57 18.46
C ALA A 188 -10.46 -1.61 17.58
N TRP A 189 -10.06 -1.26 16.34
CA TRP A 189 -9.27 -2.17 15.49
C TRP A 189 -7.82 -2.32 15.96
N VAL A 190 -7.32 -1.34 16.72
CA VAL A 190 -5.91 -1.23 17.12
C VAL A 190 -5.68 -1.19 18.62
N THR A 191 -6.73 -1.48 19.40
CA THR A 191 -6.67 -1.57 20.86
C THR A 191 -6.97 -2.99 21.34
N PRO A 192 -6.40 -3.40 22.49
CA PRO A 192 -6.66 -4.71 23.07
C PRO A 192 -8.14 -5.03 23.23
N SER A 193 -8.50 -6.26 22.90
CA SER A 193 -9.85 -6.81 23.05
C SER A 193 -9.74 -8.20 23.68
N ASP A 194 -10.48 -8.44 24.76
CA ASP A 194 -10.50 -9.75 25.43
C ASP A 194 -11.31 -10.78 24.62
N ASP A 195 -12.27 -10.32 23.82
CA ASP A 195 -13.20 -11.17 23.08
C ASP A 195 -12.76 -11.54 21.66
N LEU A 196 -11.74 -10.86 21.12
CA LEU A 196 -11.32 -11.00 19.72
C LEU A 196 -9.86 -11.44 19.62
N PRO A 197 -9.51 -12.28 18.63
CA PRO A 197 -8.14 -12.68 18.40
C PRO A 197 -7.26 -11.48 17.99
N GLU A 198 -6.05 -11.45 18.53
CA GLU A 198 -4.99 -10.51 18.12
C GLU A 198 -4.35 -10.98 16.81
N PHE A 199 -4.30 -10.10 15.81
CA PHE A 199 -3.48 -10.32 14.62
C PHE A 199 -2.00 -10.09 14.96
N GLN A 200 -1.17 -11.12 14.78
CA GLN A 200 0.27 -11.04 15.06
C GLN A 200 1.11 -11.16 13.77
N PRO A 201 1.76 -10.06 13.30
CA PRO A 201 2.55 -10.05 12.07
C PRO A 201 3.64 -11.14 11.98
N PHE A 202 4.28 -11.48 13.10
CA PHE A 202 5.32 -12.52 13.15
C PHE A 202 4.77 -13.92 12.90
N ALA A 203 3.59 -14.24 13.45
CA ALA A 203 2.93 -15.52 13.19
C ALA A 203 2.44 -15.61 11.74
N PHE A 204 1.84 -14.51 11.26
CA PHE A 204 1.35 -14.36 9.89
C PHE A 204 2.46 -14.60 8.84
N ALA A 205 3.68 -14.11 9.08
CA ALA A 205 4.80 -14.25 8.15
C ALA A 205 5.17 -15.70 7.80
N THR A 206 4.83 -16.66 8.66
CA THR A 206 5.09 -18.11 8.45
C THR A 206 3.83 -18.91 8.09
N SER A 207 2.66 -18.27 8.02
CA SER A 207 1.40 -18.96 7.79
C SER A 207 1.03 -19.00 6.29
N ARG A 208 -0.18 -19.44 5.99
CA ARG A 208 -0.80 -19.29 4.65
C ARG A 208 -2.02 -18.37 4.70
N ASP A 209 -2.12 -17.58 5.75
CA ASP A 209 -3.24 -16.68 6.02
C ASP A 209 -3.28 -15.54 5.00
N THR A 210 -4.38 -14.79 5.00
CA THR A 210 -4.53 -13.62 4.16
C THR A 210 -5.00 -12.44 4.97
N LEU A 211 -4.28 -11.32 4.88
CA LEU A 211 -4.63 -10.04 5.48
C LEU A 211 -5.16 -9.09 4.40
N TYR A 212 -6.42 -8.69 4.55
CA TYR A 212 -7.06 -7.66 3.75
C TYR A 212 -7.07 -6.33 4.51
N LEU A 213 -6.35 -5.35 3.98
CA LEU A 213 -6.32 -3.98 4.49
C LEU A 213 -7.20 -3.09 3.62
N LEU A 214 -8.33 -2.67 4.18
CA LEU A 214 -9.39 -1.97 3.46
C LEU A 214 -9.46 -0.51 3.93
N SER A 215 -9.28 0.43 3.01
CA SER A 215 -9.28 1.88 3.32
C SER A 215 -9.96 2.66 2.20
N LYS A 216 -10.80 3.64 2.52
CA LYS A 216 -11.45 4.50 1.53
C LYS A 216 -10.42 5.42 0.84
N ASP A 217 -10.69 5.77 -0.42
CA ASP A 217 -9.96 6.82 -1.13
C ASP A 217 -10.13 8.20 -0.48
N GLY A 218 -9.05 8.99 -0.52
CA GLY A 218 -8.99 10.34 0.05
C GLY A 218 -8.50 10.29 1.49
N GLY A 219 -7.44 11.06 1.76
CA GLY A 219 -6.78 11.14 3.06
C GLY A 219 -7.78 11.26 4.20
N GLY A 220 -7.97 10.14 4.88
CA GLY A 220 -8.57 10.08 6.20
C GLY A 220 -7.52 9.46 7.10
N SER A 221 -7.43 9.92 8.34
CA SER A 221 -6.36 9.54 9.28
C SER A 221 -6.28 8.02 9.55
N ALA A 222 -7.33 7.24 9.24
CA ALA A 222 -7.31 5.78 9.34
C ALA A 222 -6.39 5.09 8.29
N SER A 223 -6.01 5.76 7.20
CA SER A 223 -5.01 5.23 6.26
C SER A 223 -3.63 5.07 6.91
N ALA A 224 -3.34 5.81 7.98
CA ALA A 224 -2.14 5.62 8.81
C ALA A 224 -2.10 4.22 9.43
N ILE A 225 -3.24 3.72 9.92
CA ILE A 225 -3.36 2.38 10.50
C ILE A 225 -3.09 1.33 9.43
N ILE A 226 -3.66 1.51 8.24
CA ILE A 226 -3.49 0.62 7.08
C ILE A 226 -2.02 0.58 6.63
N ALA A 227 -1.39 1.74 6.48
CA ALA A 227 0.03 1.83 6.12
C ALA A 227 0.92 1.19 7.19
N ALA A 228 0.65 1.46 8.48
CA ALA A 228 1.39 0.88 9.58
C ALA A 228 1.25 -0.65 9.63
N ALA A 229 0.06 -1.19 9.39
CA ALA A 229 -0.19 -2.64 9.36
C ALA A 229 0.55 -3.33 8.20
N ALA A 230 0.48 -2.77 6.99
CA ALA A 230 1.20 -3.30 5.83
C ALA A 230 2.71 -3.32 6.06
N ASP A 231 3.23 -2.24 6.62
CA ASP A 231 4.64 -2.07 6.94
C ASP A 231 5.10 -3.01 8.08
N ALA A 232 4.30 -3.17 9.14
CA ALA A 232 4.56 -4.14 10.21
C ALA A 232 4.63 -5.58 9.68
N VAL A 233 3.70 -5.96 8.78
CA VAL A 233 3.72 -7.28 8.11
C VAL A 233 4.98 -7.48 7.28
N MET A 234 5.34 -6.50 6.44
CA MET A 234 6.55 -6.62 5.62
C MET A 234 7.83 -6.71 6.44
N ARG A 235 7.94 -5.93 7.54
CA ARG A 235 9.09 -6.03 8.46
C ARG A 235 9.15 -7.33 9.22
N ALA A 236 8.03 -7.78 9.79
CA ALA A 236 7.97 -9.05 10.49
C ALA A 236 8.38 -10.20 9.56
N ALA A 237 7.90 -10.18 8.32
CA ALA A 237 8.29 -11.11 7.26
C ALA A 237 9.81 -11.08 6.97
N VAL A 238 10.42 -9.89 6.89
CA VAL A 238 11.89 -9.72 6.74
C VAL A 238 12.65 -10.33 7.92
N ILE A 239 12.24 -10.03 9.16
CA ILE A 239 12.90 -10.53 10.37
C ILE A 239 12.79 -12.06 10.46
N VAL A 240 11.61 -12.60 10.15
CA VAL A 240 11.37 -14.05 10.12
C VAL A 240 12.23 -14.71 9.04
N ALA A 241 12.33 -14.11 7.85
CA ALA A 241 13.20 -14.61 6.78
C ALA A 241 14.67 -14.72 7.23
N GLU A 242 15.20 -13.67 7.87
CA GLU A 242 16.57 -13.64 8.39
C GLU A 242 16.82 -14.74 9.42
N ARG A 243 15.82 -15.01 10.27
CA ARG A 243 15.87 -16.10 11.26
C ARG A 243 15.68 -17.49 10.67
N SER A 244 15.13 -17.59 9.46
CA SER A 244 14.76 -18.85 8.79
C SER A 244 15.72 -19.25 7.66
N GLY A 245 17.00 -18.87 7.76
CA GLY A 245 18.00 -19.19 6.73
C GLY A 245 18.09 -18.17 5.59
N GLY A 246 17.55 -16.96 5.80
CA GLY A 246 17.69 -15.80 4.90
C GLY A 246 16.52 -15.59 3.94
N ARG A 247 15.51 -16.47 3.94
CA ARG A 247 14.35 -16.38 3.03
C ARG A 247 13.10 -17.06 3.61
N LEU A 248 11.93 -16.47 3.37
CA LEU A 248 10.64 -17.11 3.63
C LEU A 248 10.36 -18.26 2.65
N ASP A 249 9.90 -19.38 3.20
CA ASP A 249 9.35 -20.52 2.48
C ASP A 249 8.10 -21.04 3.22
N PRO A 250 6.88 -20.89 2.68
CA PRO A 250 6.56 -20.28 1.37
C PRO A 250 6.75 -18.75 1.35
N PRO A 251 6.98 -18.13 0.17
CA PRO A 251 7.14 -16.68 0.06
C PRO A 251 5.84 -15.92 0.35
N ALA A 252 5.97 -14.75 0.97
CA ALA A 252 4.87 -13.83 1.22
C ALA A 252 4.59 -12.98 -0.03
N LEU A 253 3.32 -12.84 -0.42
CA LEU A 253 2.90 -11.95 -1.50
C LEU A 253 2.22 -10.70 -0.90
N CYS A 254 2.78 -9.52 -1.17
CA CYS A 254 2.22 -8.25 -0.75
C CYS A 254 1.68 -7.51 -1.97
N VAL A 255 0.39 -7.65 -2.26
CA VAL A 255 -0.31 -6.92 -3.31
C VAL A 255 -0.70 -5.54 -2.79
N LEU A 256 0.08 -4.54 -3.17
CA LEU A 256 -0.15 -3.16 -2.80
C LEU A 256 -0.96 -2.50 -3.94
N ASP A 257 -2.26 -2.84 -4.05
CA ASP A 257 -3.15 -2.16 -4.98
C ASP A 257 -3.45 -0.76 -4.45
N GLU A 258 -3.38 0.22 -5.34
CA GLU A 258 -3.52 1.64 -5.01
C GLU A 258 -2.54 2.10 -3.91
N ALA A 259 -1.30 1.58 -3.93
CA ALA A 259 -0.25 1.89 -2.94
C ALA A 259 -0.07 3.40 -2.69
N ALA A 260 -0.18 4.20 -3.74
CA ALA A 260 -0.05 5.66 -3.66
C ALA A 260 -1.24 6.37 -2.98
N ASN A 261 -2.39 5.70 -2.81
CA ASN A 261 -3.60 6.29 -2.21
C ASN A 261 -3.94 5.65 -0.86
N VAL A 262 -3.78 4.33 -0.73
CA VAL A 262 -4.25 3.54 0.42
C VAL A 262 -3.16 3.30 1.46
N CYS A 263 -1.92 3.05 1.01
CA CYS A 263 -0.83 2.56 1.84
C CYS A 263 0.46 3.31 1.50
N ARG A 264 0.46 4.63 1.75
CA ARG A 264 1.62 5.50 1.54
C ARG A 264 2.72 5.19 2.55
N ILE A 265 3.52 4.17 2.26
CA ILE A 265 4.75 3.87 2.98
C ILE A 265 5.85 4.71 2.35
N SER A 266 6.32 5.72 3.07
CA SER A 266 7.25 6.74 2.57
C SER A 266 8.58 6.15 2.09
N ASP A 267 9.06 5.08 2.72
CA ASP A 267 10.31 4.39 2.39
C ASP A 267 10.09 3.07 1.62
N LEU A 268 8.92 2.87 1.00
CA LEU A 268 8.66 1.69 0.16
C LEU A 268 9.75 1.45 -0.91
N PRO A 269 10.31 2.48 -1.59
CA PRO A 269 11.43 2.30 -2.51
C PRO A 269 12.67 1.65 -1.86
N ASP A 270 12.98 2.01 -0.62
CA ASP A 270 14.12 1.46 0.11
C ASP A 270 13.84 0.01 0.53
N LEU A 271 12.61 -0.27 0.98
CA LEU A 271 12.18 -1.63 1.31
C LEU A 271 12.30 -2.58 0.11
N TYR A 272 11.94 -2.12 -1.08
CA TYR A 272 12.05 -2.92 -2.31
C TYR A 272 13.47 -3.52 -2.47
N SER A 273 14.53 -2.77 -2.20
CA SER A 273 15.90 -3.29 -2.37
C SER A 273 16.22 -4.53 -1.51
N HIS A 274 15.48 -4.78 -0.42
CA HIS A 274 15.76 -5.83 0.55
C HIS A 274 14.72 -6.95 0.62
N LEU A 275 13.48 -6.71 0.18
CA LEU A 275 12.37 -7.66 0.29
C LEU A 275 12.56 -8.90 -0.60
N GLY A 276 13.04 -8.70 -1.84
CA GLY A 276 13.09 -9.75 -2.85
C GLY A 276 13.98 -10.95 -2.49
N SER A 277 15.14 -10.73 -1.86
CA SER A 277 16.03 -11.82 -1.43
C SER A 277 15.47 -12.61 -0.25
N ARG A 278 14.61 -11.98 0.55
CA ARG A 278 14.01 -12.52 1.78
C ARG A 278 12.70 -13.27 1.54
N GLY A 279 12.26 -13.41 0.30
CA GLY A 279 11.01 -14.13 -0.02
C GLY A 279 9.75 -13.32 0.28
N VAL A 280 9.88 -11.99 0.44
CA VAL A 280 8.75 -11.06 0.48
C VAL A 280 8.60 -10.43 -0.91
N ILE A 281 7.46 -10.64 -1.54
CA ILE A 281 7.20 -10.27 -2.93
C ILE A 281 6.21 -9.11 -2.95
N PRO A 282 6.68 -7.85 -2.92
CA PRO A 282 5.82 -6.71 -3.18
C PRO A 282 5.42 -6.66 -4.65
N MET A 283 4.13 -6.46 -4.87
CA MET A 283 3.48 -6.14 -6.14
C MET A 283 2.82 -4.77 -5.98
N THR A 284 3.56 -3.71 -6.27
CA THR A 284 3.05 -2.34 -6.24
C THR A 284 2.36 -2.02 -7.55
N ILE A 285 1.08 -1.65 -7.47
CA ILE A 285 0.24 -1.32 -8.63
C ILE A 285 -0.04 0.18 -8.63
N LEU A 286 0.39 0.86 -9.70
CA LEU A 286 0.24 2.30 -9.91
C LEU A 286 -0.62 2.57 -11.15
N GLN A 287 -1.39 3.65 -11.12
CA GLN A 287 -2.18 4.10 -12.26
C GLN A 287 -1.30 4.76 -13.33
N SER A 288 -0.25 5.47 -12.90
CA SER A 288 0.71 6.13 -13.79
C SER A 288 2.07 6.25 -13.10
N TYR A 289 3.12 6.50 -13.88
CA TYR A 289 4.45 6.79 -13.33
C TYR A 289 4.44 8.05 -12.45
N ARG A 290 3.76 9.09 -12.92
CA ARG A 290 3.59 10.38 -12.23
C ARG A 290 2.89 10.23 -10.88
N GLN A 291 1.95 9.29 -10.75
CA GLN A 291 1.32 9.00 -9.45
C GLN A 291 2.36 8.53 -8.43
N GLY A 292 3.29 7.67 -8.85
CA GLY A 292 4.41 7.26 -8.01
C GLY A 292 5.37 8.40 -7.69
N GLN A 293 5.68 9.28 -8.65
CA GLN A 293 6.51 10.46 -8.39
C GLN A 293 5.87 11.42 -7.38
N ARG A 294 4.54 11.56 -7.37
CA ARG A 294 3.84 12.34 -6.34
C ARG A 294 3.95 11.71 -4.95
N CYS A 295 3.95 10.37 -4.88
CA CYS A 295 4.00 9.64 -3.62
C CYS A 295 5.40 9.58 -3.01
N TRP A 296 6.45 9.37 -3.81
CA TRP A 296 7.81 9.11 -3.33
C TRP A 296 8.86 10.11 -3.85
N GLY A 297 8.42 11.17 -4.53
CA GLY A 297 9.31 12.03 -5.31
C GLY A 297 9.84 11.35 -6.57
N GLU A 298 10.50 12.13 -7.42
CA GLU A 298 11.11 11.62 -8.64
C GLU A 298 12.19 10.57 -8.35
N ALA A 299 13.12 10.88 -7.44
CA ALA A 299 14.21 9.98 -7.06
C ALA A 299 13.69 8.67 -6.43
N GLY A 300 12.69 8.73 -5.55
CA GLY A 300 12.11 7.54 -4.91
C GLY A 300 11.35 6.67 -5.92
N MET A 301 10.60 7.28 -6.84
CA MET A 301 9.91 6.53 -7.90
C MET A 301 10.90 5.87 -8.87
N ASP A 302 11.96 6.58 -9.26
CA ASP A 302 13.03 6.04 -10.10
C ASP A 302 13.75 4.87 -9.41
N ALA A 303 14.04 5.00 -8.11
CA ALA A 303 14.63 3.93 -7.31
C ALA A 303 13.70 2.70 -7.24
N LEU A 304 12.41 2.90 -6.95
CA LEU A 304 11.40 1.84 -6.93
C LEU A 304 11.30 1.12 -8.28
N TYR A 305 11.19 1.89 -9.36
CA TYR A 305 11.12 1.35 -10.72
C TYR A 305 12.39 0.57 -11.06
N SER A 306 13.57 1.11 -10.75
CA SER A 306 14.85 0.46 -11.01
C SER A 306 15.00 -0.86 -10.24
N ALA A 307 14.69 -0.87 -8.94
CA ALA A 307 14.78 -2.04 -8.07
C ALA A 307 13.83 -3.18 -8.46
N ALA A 308 12.70 -2.87 -9.11
CA ALA A 308 11.74 -3.88 -9.53
C ALA A 308 12.31 -4.82 -10.61
N THR A 309 12.47 -6.10 -10.28
CA THR A 309 12.94 -7.14 -11.21
C THR A 309 11.97 -7.43 -12.35
N ILE A 310 10.68 -7.15 -12.14
CA ILE A 310 9.61 -7.32 -13.11
C ILE A 310 8.83 -6.01 -13.16
N LYS A 311 8.69 -5.44 -14.36
CA LYS A 311 7.86 -4.27 -14.63
C LYS A 311 6.77 -4.67 -15.63
N ILE A 312 5.53 -4.39 -15.29
CA ILE A 312 4.36 -4.69 -16.13
C ILE A 312 3.71 -3.38 -16.50
N ILE A 313 3.71 -3.06 -17.79
CA ILE A 313 3.17 -1.80 -18.29
C ILE A 313 1.92 -2.08 -19.11
N GLY A 314 0.78 -1.61 -18.62
CA GLY A 314 -0.52 -1.84 -19.26
C GLY A 314 -0.97 -0.73 -20.18
N SER A 315 -2.13 -0.95 -20.80
CA SER A 315 -2.80 0.03 -21.66
C SER A 315 -3.17 1.33 -20.92
N GLY A 316 -3.28 2.42 -21.69
CA GLY A 316 -3.79 3.71 -21.21
C GLY A 316 -2.73 4.64 -20.64
N ILE A 317 -1.46 4.44 -21.00
CA ILE A 317 -0.39 5.39 -20.68
C ILE A 317 -0.68 6.70 -21.42
N ASP A 318 -0.86 7.78 -20.66
CA ASP A 318 -1.03 9.11 -21.24
C ASP A 318 0.24 9.99 -21.13
N ASP A 319 1.20 9.55 -20.32
CA ASP A 319 2.47 10.25 -20.12
C ASP A 319 3.40 10.03 -21.33
N ALA A 320 3.63 11.09 -22.10
CA ALA A 320 4.42 11.06 -23.33
C ALA A 320 5.91 10.75 -23.07
N ASP A 321 6.48 11.32 -22.01
CA ASP A 321 7.88 11.09 -21.64
C ASP A 321 8.09 9.64 -21.20
N PHE A 322 7.12 9.11 -20.44
CA PHE A 322 7.16 7.70 -20.06
C PHE A 322 6.99 6.77 -21.26
N ALA A 323 6.09 7.08 -22.20
CA ALA A 323 5.91 6.30 -23.43
C ALA A 323 7.18 6.33 -24.30
N ASP A 324 7.85 7.47 -24.43
CA ASP A 324 9.12 7.57 -25.16
C ASP A 324 10.23 6.77 -24.47
N ARG A 325 10.33 6.85 -23.13
CA ARG A 325 11.26 6.03 -22.34
C ARG A 325 11.05 4.53 -22.60
N LEU A 326 9.79 4.08 -22.65
CA LEU A 326 9.46 2.68 -22.94
C LEU A 326 9.81 2.30 -24.38
N SER A 327 9.52 3.16 -25.35
CA SER A 327 9.85 2.97 -26.77
C SER A 327 11.35 2.73 -26.96
N ARG A 328 12.18 3.55 -26.31
CA ARG A 328 13.65 3.38 -26.28
C ARG A 328 14.07 2.05 -25.65
N GLN A 329 13.39 1.60 -24.60
CA GLN A 329 13.68 0.32 -23.93
C GLN A 329 13.28 -0.91 -24.76
N VAL A 330 12.21 -0.82 -25.55
CA VAL A 330 11.83 -1.88 -26.51
C VAL A 330 12.90 -2.00 -27.60
N GLY A 331 13.44 -0.87 -28.04
CA GLY A 331 14.57 -0.79 -28.96
C GLY A 331 14.17 -0.60 -30.41
N ASP A 332 15.16 -0.74 -31.29
CA ASP A 332 15.08 -0.42 -32.71
C ASP A 332 15.26 -1.68 -33.57
N HIS A 333 14.78 -1.60 -34.81
CA HIS A 333 15.00 -2.61 -35.84
C HIS A 333 15.30 -1.94 -37.18
N ASP A 334 16.09 -2.60 -38.01
CA ASP A 334 16.41 -2.11 -39.34
C ASP A 334 15.39 -2.61 -40.36
N VAL A 335 14.80 -1.67 -41.10
CA VAL A 335 13.79 -1.90 -42.13
C VAL A 335 14.40 -1.60 -43.49
N GLN A 336 14.29 -2.57 -44.41
CA GLN A 336 14.72 -2.40 -45.79
C GLN A 336 13.64 -1.68 -46.58
N THR A 337 13.94 -0.47 -47.09
CA THR A 337 13.05 0.30 -47.95
C THR A 337 13.49 0.12 -49.41
N THR A 338 12.60 -0.41 -50.24
CA THR A 338 12.85 -0.54 -51.69
C THR A 338 12.10 0.55 -52.43
N SER A 339 12.82 1.47 -53.05
CA SER A 339 12.26 2.51 -53.91
C SER A 339 12.39 2.09 -55.37
N VAL A 340 11.26 2.12 -56.09
CA VAL A 340 11.19 1.78 -57.50
C VAL A 340 10.79 3.02 -58.27
N SER A 341 11.69 3.54 -59.10
CA SER A 341 11.40 4.65 -60.00
C SER A 341 11.26 4.14 -61.44
N THR A 342 10.28 4.69 -62.14
CA THR A 342 10.02 4.35 -63.55
C THR A 342 10.13 5.62 -64.38
N SER A 343 10.96 5.62 -65.41
CA SER A 343 11.11 6.70 -66.37
C SER A 343 11.01 6.16 -67.81
N GLU A 344 10.96 7.05 -68.81
CA GLU A 344 10.99 6.67 -70.24
C GLU A 344 12.18 5.75 -70.60
N GLY A 345 13.28 5.80 -69.84
CA GLY A 345 14.48 5.00 -70.06
C GLY A 345 14.53 3.65 -69.32
N GLY A 346 13.50 3.28 -68.56
CA GLY A 346 13.42 2.00 -67.85
C GLY A 346 13.06 2.09 -66.37
N LYS A 347 13.12 0.95 -65.68
CA LYS A 347 12.78 0.80 -64.26
C LYS A 347 14.06 0.68 -63.44
N SER A 348 14.27 1.60 -62.48
CA SER A 348 15.37 1.55 -61.53
C SER A 348 14.85 1.14 -60.15
N THR A 349 15.60 0.27 -59.46
CA THR A 349 15.29 -0.18 -58.10
C THR A 349 16.45 0.18 -57.19
N SER A 350 16.17 0.95 -56.14
CA SER A 350 17.13 1.32 -55.11
C SER A 350 16.69 0.73 -53.77
N VAL A 351 17.63 0.16 -53.03
CA VAL A 351 17.40 -0.42 -51.71
C VAL A 351 18.17 0.41 -50.69
N SER A 352 17.47 0.92 -49.68
CA SER A 352 18.08 1.59 -48.53
C SER A 352 17.67 0.90 -47.23
N MET A 353 18.55 0.98 -46.22
CA MET A 353 18.25 0.52 -44.86
C MET A 353 17.88 1.73 -44.01
N ARG A 354 16.81 1.62 -43.22
CA ARG A 354 16.36 2.64 -42.28
C ARG A 354 16.12 1.99 -40.92
N THR A 355 16.70 2.56 -39.87
CA THR A 355 16.41 2.15 -38.50
C THR A 355 15.10 2.77 -38.02
N GLU A 356 14.19 1.95 -37.52
CA GLU A 356 12.89 2.37 -36.98
C GLU A 356 12.64 1.75 -35.59
N ARG A 357 11.89 2.46 -34.75
CA ARG A 357 11.48 1.96 -33.42
C ARG A 357 10.64 0.71 -33.59
N ILE A 358 10.93 -0.35 -32.83
CA ILE A 358 10.12 -1.59 -32.84
C ILE A 358 8.69 -1.30 -32.38
N LEU A 359 8.55 -0.46 -31.35
CA LEU A 359 7.26 -0.02 -30.83
C LEU A 359 7.29 1.50 -30.55
N PRO A 360 6.87 2.33 -31.51
CA PRO A 360 6.82 3.78 -31.38
C PRO A 360 6.01 4.27 -30.16
N PRO A 361 6.30 5.46 -29.59
CA PRO A 361 5.62 5.96 -28.39
C PRO A 361 4.10 6.09 -28.55
N ASP A 362 3.62 6.48 -29.73
CA ASP A 362 2.19 6.53 -30.06
C ASP A 362 1.54 5.15 -30.05
N ALA A 363 2.23 4.11 -30.54
CA ALA A 363 1.77 2.73 -30.47
C ALA A 363 1.73 2.19 -29.02
N ILE A 364 2.66 2.62 -28.17
CA ILE A 364 2.65 2.31 -26.72
C ILE A 364 1.43 2.95 -26.06
N ARG A 365 1.15 4.24 -26.32
CA ARG A 365 -0.04 4.91 -25.79
C ARG A 365 -1.33 4.27 -26.29
N ALA A 366 -1.33 3.75 -27.52
CA ALA A 366 -2.44 3.02 -28.13
C ALA A 366 -2.49 1.51 -27.79
N LEU A 367 -1.73 1.04 -26.78
CA LEU A 367 -1.74 -0.36 -26.34
C LEU A 367 -3.17 -0.86 -26.10
N PRO A 368 -3.61 -1.95 -26.77
CA PRO A 368 -4.94 -2.51 -26.56
C PRO A 368 -5.15 -2.98 -25.13
N LYS A 369 -6.38 -2.85 -24.62
CA LYS A 369 -6.75 -3.40 -23.30
C LYS A 369 -6.47 -4.89 -23.24
N GLY A 370 -5.92 -5.34 -22.11
CA GLY A 370 -5.53 -6.74 -21.91
C GLY A 370 -4.15 -7.08 -22.48
N LYS A 371 -3.48 -6.18 -23.21
CA LYS A 371 -2.07 -6.32 -23.54
C LYS A 371 -1.19 -5.55 -22.55
N VAL A 372 -0.02 -6.09 -22.27
CA VAL A 372 0.99 -5.46 -21.40
C VAL A 372 2.38 -5.64 -22.00
N LEU A 373 3.26 -4.68 -21.74
CA LEU A 373 4.70 -4.85 -21.91
C LEU A 373 5.27 -5.44 -20.62
N LEU A 374 5.98 -6.56 -20.74
CA LEU A 374 6.80 -7.14 -19.71
C LEU A 374 8.24 -6.68 -19.91
N LEU A 375 8.79 -5.99 -18.93
CA LEU A 375 10.22 -5.75 -18.81
C LEU A 375 10.72 -6.56 -17.62
N ALA A 376 11.52 -7.58 -17.89
CA ALA A 376 12.13 -8.41 -16.87
C ALA A 376 13.65 -8.47 -17.07
N THR A 377 14.38 -8.53 -15.96
CA THR A 377 15.85 -8.57 -15.99
C THR A 377 16.33 -9.76 -16.80
N GLY A 378 17.24 -9.52 -17.75
CA GLY A 378 17.88 -10.57 -18.55
C GLY A 378 17.15 -10.98 -19.82
N ILE A 379 16.01 -10.38 -20.17
CA ILE A 379 15.30 -10.64 -21.43
C ILE A 379 14.91 -9.36 -22.16
N ARG A 380 14.68 -9.46 -23.48
CA ARG A 380 14.10 -8.36 -24.26
C ARG A 380 12.67 -8.09 -23.80
N VAL A 381 12.21 -6.85 -23.98
CA VAL A 381 10.82 -6.47 -23.68
C VAL A 381 9.87 -7.37 -24.47
N ALA A 382 8.89 -7.95 -23.77
CA ALA A 382 7.92 -8.86 -24.37
C ALA A 382 6.51 -8.28 -24.28
N MET A 383 5.74 -8.39 -25.35
CA MET A 383 4.31 -8.11 -25.33
C MET A 383 3.56 -9.35 -24.84
N LEU A 384 2.82 -9.23 -23.74
CA LEU A 384 2.01 -10.32 -23.17
C LEU A 384 0.52 -10.00 -23.20
N ASN A 385 -0.29 -11.04 -23.15
CA ASN A 385 -1.72 -10.93 -22.89
C ASN A 385 -1.97 -11.22 -21.40
N LEU A 386 -2.75 -10.36 -20.74
CA LEU A 386 -3.28 -10.64 -19.42
C LEU A 386 -4.23 -11.83 -19.47
N LYS A 387 -4.34 -12.51 -18.34
CA LYS A 387 -5.28 -13.61 -18.10
C LYS A 387 -6.29 -13.17 -17.04
N PRO A 388 -7.36 -12.44 -17.43
CA PRO A 388 -8.37 -12.02 -16.49
C PRO A 388 -9.03 -13.23 -15.83
N TRP A 389 -9.15 -13.23 -14.51
CA TRP A 389 -9.68 -14.38 -13.75
C TRP A 389 -11.05 -14.86 -14.26
N TYR A 390 -11.90 -13.95 -14.74
CA TYR A 390 -13.24 -14.25 -15.23
C TYR A 390 -13.26 -14.95 -16.61
N LYS A 391 -12.12 -15.01 -17.31
CA LYS A 391 -11.95 -15.80 -18.55
C LYS A 391 -11.32 -17.17 -18.30
N GLU A 392 -10.83 -17.41 -17.09
CA GLU A 392 -10.17 -18.67 -16.73
C GLU A 392 -11.19 -19.71 -16.26
N PRO A 393 -10.89 -21.02 -16.33
CA PRO A 393 -11.81 -22.08 -15.91
C PRO A 393 -12.30 -21.94 -14.46
N SER A 394 -11.47 -21.40 -13.57
CA SER A 394 -11.80 -21.14 -12.16
C SER A 394 -12.91 -20.12 -11.97
N ALA A 395 -13.23 -19.31 -12.99
CA ALA A 395 -14.32 -18.33 -12.95
C ALA A 395 -15.69 -18.96 -12.59
N LYS A 396 -15.90 -20.25 -12.90
CA LYS A 396 -17.13 -20.98 -12.55
C LYS A 396 -17.34 -21.12 -11.04
N VAL A 397 -16.27 -21.11 -10.27
CA VAL A 397 -16.29 -21.21 -8.80
C VAL A 397 -16.14 -19.81 -8.19
N VAL A 398 -15.12 -19.07 -8.66
CA VAL A 398 -14.74 -17.76 -8.14
C VAL A 398 -15.80 -16.69 -8.44
N GLY A 399 -16.47 -16.76 -9.59
CA GLY A 399 -17.48 -15.77 -9.98
C GLY A 399 -18.69 -15.74 -9.04
N PRO A 400 -19.38 -16.89 -8.82
CA PRO A 400 -20.46 -16.97 -7.85
C PRO A 400 -20.04 -16.60 -6.42
N ALA A 401 -18.83 -16.98 -6.00
CA ALA A 401 -18.27 -16.58 -4.69
C ALA A 401 -18.13 -15.06 -4.56
N SER A 402 -17.52 -14.41 -5.56
CA SER A 402 -17.38 -12.96 -5.63
C SER A 402 -18.73 -12.23 -5.57
N ALA A 403 -19.73 -12.76 -6.27
CA ALA A 403 -21.10 -12.22 -6.24
C ALA A 403 -21.76 -12.35 -4.86
N ARG A 404 -21.61 -13.49 -4.17
CA ARG A 404 -22.11 -13.68 -2.80
C ARG A 404 -21.43 -12.73 -1.82
N ALA A 405 -20.10 -12.63 -1.86
CA ALA A 405 -19.34 -11.74 -1.00
C ALA A 405 -19.73 -10.27 -1.22
N THR A 406 -19.93 -9.88 -2.48
CA THR A 406 -20.43 -8.54 -2.84
C THR A 406 -21.84 -8.29 -2.30
N LYS A 407 -22.76 -9.26 -2.43
CA LYS A 407 -24.12 -9.18 -1.88
C LYS A 407 -24.10 -9.03 -0.35
N ALA A 408 -23.22 -9.78 0.33
CA ALA A 408 -23.07 -9.71 1.78
C ALA A 408 -22.58 -8.33 2.25
N ILE A 409 -21.70 -7.66 1.48
CA ILE A 409 -21.33 -6.25 1.76
C ILE A 409 -22.58 -5.35 1.68
N THR A 410 -23.40 -5.50 0.64
CA THR A 410 -24.64 -4.71 0.50
C THR A 410 -25.61 -4.98 1.64
N GLU A 411 -25.80 -6.25 2.05
CA GLU A 411 -26.65 -6.61 3.17
C GLU A 411 -26.17 -5.99 4.48
N ARG A 412 -24.85 -6.02 4.75
CA ARG A 412 -24.26 -5.37 5.93
C ARG A 412 -24.38 -3.85 5.90
N ALA A 413 -24.18 -3.23 4.74
CA ALA A 413 -24.37 -1.79 4.55
C ALA A 413 -25.81 -1.37 4.88
N LEU A 414 -26.79 -2.11 4.35
CA LEU A 414 -28.22 -1.86 4.61
C LEU A 414 -28.57 -2.08 6.09
N ALA A 415 -28.08 -3.16 6.71
CA ALA A 415 -28.34 -3.43 8.12
C ALA A 415 -27.81 -2.31 9.04
N LYS A 416 -26.66 -1.72 8.71
CA LYS A 416 -26.09 -0.59 9.47
C LYS A 416 -26.92 0.69 9.30
N SER A 417 -27.49 0.92 8.11
CA SER A 417 -28.32 2.10 7.82
C SER A 417 -29.70 2.11 8.50
N ILE A 418 -30.19 0.96 8.99
CA ILE A 418 -31.51 0.85 9.63
C ILE A 418 -31.45 1.22 11.13
N GLY A 419 -30.26 1.55 11.67
CA GLY A 419 -30.06 1.95 13.06
C GLY A 419 -30.02 3.46 13.34
N GLN A 420 -30.15 4.33 12.34
CA GLN A 420 -30.22 5.78 12.51
C GLN A 420 -31.60 6.28 12.05
N ASP A 421 -32.26 7.05 12.91
CA ASP A 421 -33.50 7.83 12.68
C ASP A 421 -33.34 8.89 11.57
N ASP A 422 -32.77 8.56 10.42
CA ASP A 422 -32.41 9.49 9.34
C ASP A 422 -33.56 9.76 8.36
N LEU A 423 -34.77 9.26 8.63
CA LEU A 423 -35.95 9.59 7.83
C LEU A 423 -36.93 10.54 8.51
N GLY A 424 -36.72 10.96 9.77
CA GLY A 424 -37.54 12.01 10.38
C GLY A 424 -39.05 11.81 10.20
N LEU A 425 -39.52 10.57 10.23
CA LEU A 425 -40.94 10.20 10.13
C LEU A 425 -41.35 9.56 11.45
N SER A 426 -41.28 10.32 12.54
CA SER A 426 -42.16 10.10 13.69
C SER A 426 -43.39 10.97 13.51
N ALA A 427 -44.55 10.31 13.50
CA ALA A 427 -45.89 10.89 13.37
C ALA A 427 -46.26 11.89 14.47
#